data_AF-A0A4Q2S4D9-F1
#
_entry.id   AF-A0A4Q2S4D9-F1
#
_cell.length_a   1.000
_cell.length_b   1.000
_cell.length_c   1.000
_cell.angle_alpha   90.00
_cell.angle_beta   90.00
_cell.angle_gamma   90.00
#
_symmetry.space_group_name_H-M   'P 1'
#
loop_
_entity.id
_entity.type
_entity.pdbx_description
1 polymer ?
#
loop_
_entity_poly.entity_id
_entity_poly.type
_entity_poly.pdbx_seq_one_letter_code
_entity_poly.pdbx_strand_id
1 'polypeptide(L)' 'MTAVRASEHWALSELMAAADDFAERARVQEARRDLARPGTVVFHQYAHSATLWRAAEDRLRGQFRALELGAAGIGDDGH' A
#
# COMPACT_ATOMS: atom_id res chain seq x y z
N MET A 1 27.26 9.74 7.51
CA MET A 1 26.61 8.45 7.21
C MET A 1 25.26 8.24 7.92
N THR A 2 24.95 8.97 9.01
CA THR A 2 23.68 8.87 9.77
C THR A 2 22.49 9.59 9.15
N ALA A 3 22.69 10.72 8.46
CA ALA A 3 21.60 11.49 7.84
C ALA A 3 20.91 10.75 6.67
N VAL A 4 21.65 9.95 5.91
CA VAL A 4 21.10 9.16 4.79
C VAL A 4 20.12 8.10 5.28
N ARG A 5 20.49 7.36 6.34
CA ARG A 5 19.62 6.33 6.94
C ARG A 5 18.35 6.91 7.59
N ALA A 6 18.41 8.13 8.13
CA ALA A 6 17.23 8.80 8.67
C ALA A 6 16.23 9.19 7.56
N SER A 7 16.72 9.69 6.42
CA SER A 7 15.87 10.03 5.27
C SER A 7 15.25 8.80 4.61
N GLU A 8 16.00 7.69 4.51
CA GLU A 8 15.48 6.40 4.02
C GLU A 8 14.36 5.86 4.91
N HIS A 9 14.55 5.91 6.24
CA HIS A 9 13.54 5.48 7.20
C HIS A 9 12.25 6.32 7.11
N TRP A 10 12.39 7.64 6.90
CA TRP A 10 11.24 8.52 6.70
C TRP A 10 10.48 8.19 5.41
N ALA A 11 11.18 8.02 4.28
CA ALA A 11 10.57 7.65 3.01
C ALA A 11 9.83 6.30 3.07
N LEU A 12 10.42 5.31 3.76
CA LEU A 12 9.76 4.02 4.02
C LEU A 12 8.49 4.18 4.88
N SER A 13 8.54 5.06 5.89
CA SER A 13 7.38 5.35 6.74
C SER A 13 6.24 6.02 5.95
N GLU A 14 6.57 6.94 5.04
CA GLU A 14 5.58 7.57 4.16
C GLU A 14 4.94 6.58 3.19
N LEU A 15 5.73 5.67 2.60
CA LEU A 15 5.21 4.61 1.74
C LEU A 15 4.26 3.67 2.48
N MET A 16 4.58 3.32 3.73
CA MET A 16 3.70 2.50 4.56
C MET A 16 2.40 3.24 4.90
N ALA A 17 2.49 4.51 5.32
CA ALA A 17 1.32 5.33 5.62
C ALA A 17 0.40 5.48 4.39
N ALA A 18 0.98 5.66 3.20
CA ALA A 18 0.22 5.70 1.95
C ALA A 18 -0.46 4.36 1.65
N ALA A 19 0.24 3.23 1.85
CA ALA A 19 -0.34 1.90 1.67
C ALA A 19 -1.53 1.67 2.62
N ASP A 20 -1.44 2.15 3.87
CA ASP A 20 -2.52 2.04 4.84
C ASP A 20 -3.73 2.93 4.48
N ASP A 21 -3.52 4.13 3.95
CA ASP A 21 -4.61 4.98 3.41
C ASP A 21 -5.33 4.29 2.25
N PHE A 22 -4.59 3.65 1.33
CA PHE A 22 -5.21 2.87 0.25
C PHE A 22 -5.99 1.68 0.77
N ALA A 23 -5.46 0.97 1.76
CA ALA A 23 -6.16 -0.14 2.42
C ALA A 23 -7.49 0.32 3.04
N GLU A 24 -7.48 1.47 3.71
CA GLU A 24 -8.68 2.03 4.33
C GLU A 24 -9.72 2.47 3.30
N ARG A 25 -9.28 3.16 2.24
CA ARG A 25 -10.16 3.51 1.12
C ARG A 25 -10.77 2.28 0.45
N ALA A 26 -10.00 1.21 0.28
CA ALA A 26 -10.51 -0.05 -0.26
C ALA A 26 -11.64 -0.61 0.62
N ARG A 27 -11.42 -0.69 1.94
CA ARG A 27 -12.43 -1.15 2.91
C ARG A 27 -13.69 -0.32 2.88
N VAL A 28 -13.58 1.01 2.76
CA VAL A 28 -14.75 1.89 2.63
C VAL A 28 -15.57 1.56 1.38
N GLN A 29 -14.92 1.29 0.25
CA GLN A 29 -15.64 0.90 -0.97
C GLN A 29 -16.22 -0.52 -0.87
N GLU A 30 -15.51 -1.46 -0.26
CA GLU A 30 -16.00 -2.82 0.02
C GLU A 30 -17.27 -2.78 0.87
N ALA A 31 -17.26 -2.00 1.96
CA ALA A 31 -18.44 -1.82 2.81
C ALA A 31 -19.61 -1.20 2.04
N ARG A 32 -19.35 -0.17 1.21
CA ARG A 32 -20.40 0.45 0.37
C ARG A 32 -20.95 -0.52 -0.68
N ARG A 33 -20.10 -1.36 -1.28
CA ARG A 33 -20.50 -2.43 -2.20
C ARG A 33 -21.43 -3.41 -1.49
N ASP A 34 -21.07 -3.85 -0.29
CA ASP A 34 -21.82 -4.86 0.47
C ASP A 34 -23.19 -4.34 0.94
N LEU A 35 -23.32 -3.02 1.12
CA LEU A 35 -24.60 -2.35 1.38
C LEU A 35 -25.42 -2.10 0.10
N ALA A 36 -24.79 -2.10 -1.08
CA ALA A 36 -25.46 -1.85 -2.36
C ALA A 36 -26.12 -3.13 -2.90
N ARG A 37 -27.24 -2.97 -3.61
CA ARG A 37 -27.91 -4.11 -4.26
C ARG A 37 -27.01 -4.69 -5.38
N PRO A 38 -26.70 -6.00 -5.35
CA PRO A 38 -25.92 -6.65 -6.39
C PRO A 38 -26.53 -6.49 -7.79
N GLY A 39 -25.67 -6.38 -8.81
CA GLY A 39 -26.07 -6.21 -10.20
C GLY A 39 -26.47 -4.78 -10.60
N THR A 40 -26.41 -3.83 -9.67
CA THR A 40 -26.62 -2.41 -9.99
C THR A 40 -25.32 -1.74 -10.43
N VAL A 41 -25.43 -0.68 -11.23
CA VAL A 41 -24.27 0.13 -11.65
C VAL A 41 -23.48 0.63 -10.43
N VAL A 42 -24.18 1.07 -9.38
CA VAL A 42 -23.56 1.56 -8.13
C VAL A 42 -22.76 0.45 -7.43
N PHE A 43 -23.31 -0.77 -7.34
CA PHE A 43 -22.58 -1.93 -6.82
C PHE A 43 -21.28 -2.18 -7.60
N HIS A 44 -21.36 -2.17 -8.94
CA HIS A 44 -20.18 -2.38 -9.79
C HIS A 44 -19.15 -1.26 -9.65
N GLN A 45 -19.58 0.00 -9.50
CA GLN A 45 -18.69 1.12 -9.26
C GLN A 45 -17.92 0.98 -7.94
N TYR A 46 -18.59 0.59 -6.85
CA TYR A 46 -17.92 0.34 -5.57
C TYR A 46 -16.97 -0.87 -5.65
N ALA A 47 -17.39 -1.96 -6.30
CA ALA A 47 -16.54 -3.13 -6.49
C ALA A 47 -15.28 -2.81 -7.32
N HIS A 48 -15.43 -2.05 -8.40
CA HIS A 48 -14.31 -1.61 -9.23
C HIS A 48 -13.38 -0.66 -8.46
N SER A 49 -13.93 0.32 -7.76
CA SER A 49 -13.15 1.25 -6.94
C SER A 49 -12.36 0.54 -5.84
N ALA A 50 -12.98 -0.41 -5.14
CA ALA A 50 -12.30 -1.25 -4.16
C ALA A 50 -11.11 -1.99 -4.78
N THR A 51 -11.30 -2.57 -5.97
CA THR A 51 -10.24 -3.28 -6.70
C THR A 51 -9.06 -2.36 -7.04
N LEU A 52 -9.33 -1.12 -7.47
CA LEU A 52 -8.28 -0.14 -7.78
C LEU A 52 -7.48 0.26 -6.53
N TRP A 53 -8.15 0.46 -5.40
CA TRP A 53 -7.47 0.79 -4.14
C TRP A 53 -6.63 -0.39 -3.62
N ARG A 54 -7.12 -1.62 -3.72
CA ARG A 54 -6.32 -2.83 -3.40
C ARG A 54 -5.10 -2.97 -4.29
N ALA A 55 -5.25 -2.77 -5.60
CA ALA A 55 -4.12 -2.82 -6.52
C ALA A 55 -3.05 -1.75 -6.20
N ALA A 56 -3.47 -0.56 -5.78
CA ALA A 56 -2.55 0.49 -5.33
C ALA A 56 -1.84 0.13 -4.02
N GLU A 57 -2.59 -0.39 -3.03
CA GLU A 57 -2.05 -0.92 -1.77
C GLU A 57 -0.99 -2.00 -2.05
N ASP A 58 -1.35 -3.04 -2.81
CA ASP A 58 -0.45 -4.17 -3.09
C ASP A 58 0.82 -3.73 -3.80
N ARG A 59 0.70 -2.78 -4.75
CA ARG A 59 1.86 -2.21 -5.44
C ARG A 59 2.80 -1.50 -4.46
N LEU A 60 2.28 -0.68 -3.55
CA LEU A 60 3.08 0.05 -2.58
C LEU A 60 3.71 -0.88 -1.54
N ARG A 61 2.95 -1.86 -1.02
CA ARG A 61 3.49 -2.87 -0.11
C ARG A 61 4.58 -3.72 -0.79
N GLY A 62 4.42 -4.01 -2.07
CA GLY A 62 5.44 -4.68 -2.87
C GLY A 62 6.72 -3.84 -3.02
N GLN A 63 6.59 -2.56 -3.34
CA GLN A 63 7.73 -1.63 -3.41
C GLN A 63 8.42 -1.47 -2.06
N PHE A 64 7.65 -1.34 -0.96
CA PHE A 64 8.19 -1.27 0.39
C PHE A 64 9.02 -2.51 0.73
N ARG A 65 8.49 -3.72 0.51
CA ARG A 65 9.24 -4.97 0.76
C ARG A 65 10.51 -5.06 -0.08
N ALA A 66 10.46 -4.64 -1.35
CA ALA A 66 11.63 -4.63 -2.22
C ALA A 66 12.70 -3.67 -1.69
N LEU A 67 12.31 -2.51 -1.17
CA LEU A 67 13.22 -1.54 -0.57
C LEU A 67 13.79 -2.04 0.76
N GLU A 68 12.98 -2.66 1.63
CA GLU A 68 13.47 -3.27 2.88
C GLU A 68 14.49 -4.39 2.61
N LEU A 69 14.21 -5.28 1.65
CA LEU A 69 15.12 -6.34 1.25
C LEU A 69 16.42 -5.80 0.63
N GLY A 70 16.32 -4.77 -0.22
CA GLY A 70 17.48 -4.09 -0.80
C GLY A 70 18.32 -3.35 0.24
N ALA A 71 17.69 -2.74 1.25
CA ALA A 71 18.38 -2.07 2.35
C ALA A 71 19.07 -3.06 3.30
N ALA A 72 18.49 -4.25 3.51
CA ALA A 72 19.08 -5.32 4.31
C ALA A 72 20.29 -6.00 3.62
N GLY A 73 20.29 -6.06 2.28
CA GLY A 73 21.36 -6.69 1.49
C GLY A 73 22.66 -5.89 1.35
N ILE A 74 22.72 -4.64 1.80
CA ILE A 74 23.92 -3.77 1.75
C ILE A 74 24.63 -3.70 3.14
N GLY A 75 24.19 -4.52 4.10
CA GLY A 75 24.72 -4.54 5.47
C GLY A 75 25.46 -5.82 5.88
N ASP A 76 25.59 -6.80 4.99
CA ASP A 76 26.17 -8.14 5.25
C ASP A 76 27.44 -8.42 4.42
N ASP A 77 28.17 -7.38 4.05
CA ASP A 77 29.54 -7.46 3.54
C ASP A 77 30.49 -7.20 4.70
N GLY A 78 30.58 -8.19 5.58
CA GLY A 78 31.61 -8.28 6.60
C GLY A 78 33.00 -8.28 5.97
N HIS A 79 33.82 -7.31 6.38
CA HIS A 79 35.26 -7.46 6.52
C HIS A 79 35.76 -6.60 7.69
#